data_AF-A0A5S6QJT7-F1
#
_entry.id   AF-A0A5S6QJT7-F1
#
_cell.length_a   1.000
_cell.length_b   1.000
_cell.length_c   1.000
_cell.angle_alpha   90.00
_cell.angle_beta   90.00
_cell.angle_gamma   90.00
#
_symmetry.space_group_name_H-M   'P 1'
#
loop_
_entity.id
_entity.type
_entity.pdbx_description
1 polymer ?
#
loop_
_entity_poly.entity_id
_entity_poly.type
_entity_poly.pdbx_seq_one_letter_code
_entity_poly.pdbx_strand_id
1 'polypeptide(L)'
;MSVTDSPSRHITVVDIYDLAAVIGKDFERLIEQFGSESFAELVPKVISALELLESFAGRNERESQEIDRLSSAISRLEADKLEKKEGIIKFQQELEQVEENYKAEIRQSMDMVRKLQEENKRLCRALQSKELSPVETISSEEIEAVFGLRDTVDHQRDRLKSIEKELAEKTLEIEQVTAEATRSGP
;
A
#
# COMPACT_ATOMS: atom_id res chain seq x y z
N MET A 1 44.71 -11.84 16.84
CA MET A 1 45.61 -12.60 17.74
C MET A 1 44.81 -12.95 18.98
N SER A 2 44.38 -14.20 19.05
CA SER A 2 43.51 -14.77 20.09
C SER A 2 44.30 -14.93 21.38
N VAL A 3 43.98 -14.10 22.37
CA VAL A 3 44.35 -14.37 23.75
C VAL A 3 43.46 -15.52 24.22
N THR A 4 44.04 -16.49 24.92
CA THR A 4 43.36 -17.58 25.66
C THR A 4 42.88 -18.79 24.85
N ASP A 5 43.79 -19.62 24.37
CA ASP A 5 43.55 -21.07 24.35
C ASP A 5 44.48 -21.71 25.39
N SER A 6 44.18 -21.41 26.67
CA SER A 6 44.84 -22.09 27.77
C SER A 6 44.19 -23.46 27.91
N PRO A 7 44.93 -24.59 27.86
CA PRO A 7 44.38 -25.95 27.95
C PRO A 7 43.50 -26.17 29.19
N SER A 8 43.77 -25.42 30.25
CA SER A 8 43.02 -25.40 31.52
C SER A 8 41.58 -24.89 31.40
N ARG A 9 41.21 -24.25 30.29
CA ARG A 9 39.86 -23.70 30.07
C ARG A 9 38.85 -24.75 29.60
N HIS A 10 39.32 -25.94 29.24
CA HIS A 10 38.49 -27.04 28.75
C HIS A 10 38.39 -28.21 29.73
N ILE A 11 39.06 -28.11 30.90
CA ILE A 11 38.96 -29.12 31.94
C ILE A 11 37.56 -29.03 32.56
N THR A 12 36.82 -30.12 32.44
CA THR A 12 35.47 -30.28 32.98
C THR A 12 35.50 -30.94 34.35
N VAL A 13 34.39 -30.84 35.08
CA VAL A 13 34.19 -31.57 36.34
C VAL A 13 34.32 -33.08 36.11
N VAL A 14 33.87 -33.58 34.95
CA VAL A 14 33.96 -35.01 34.58
C VAL A 14 35.43 -35.45 34.46
N ASP A 15 36.27 -34.64 33.82
CA ASP A 15 37.71 -34.93 33.69
C ASP A 15 38.40 -35.05 35.06
N ILE A 16 37.94 -34.29 36.06
CA ILE A 16 38.46 -34.37 37.43
C ILE A 16 38.03 -35.66 38.12
N TYR A 17 36.79 -36.12 37.91
CA TYR A 17 36.32 -37.40 38.44
C TYR A 17 37.08 -38.59 37.81
N ASP A 18 37.31 -38.55 36.50
CA ASP A 18 38.09 -39.58 35.81
C ASP A 18 39.54 -39.62 36.31
N LEU A 19 40.15 -38.44 36.49
CA LEU A 19 41.49 -38.32 37.07
C LEU A 19 41.54 -38.84 38.51
N ALA A 20 40.55 -38.50 39.34
CA ALA A 20 40.45 -38.96 40.72
C ALA A 20 40.34 -40.48 40.80
N ALA A 21 39.61 -41.12 39.89
CA ALA A 21 39.48 -42.58 39.84
C ALA A 21 40.83 -43.26 39.51
N VAL A 22 41.59 -42.72 38.55
CA VAL A 22 42.93 -43.24 38.21
C VAL A 22 43.89 -43.06 39.39
N ILE A 23 43.91 -41.88 40.00
CA ILE A 23 44.75 -41.57 41.16
C ILE A 23 44.38 -42.49 42.34
N GLY A 24 43.09 -42.70 42.61
CA GLY A 24 42.61 -43.58 43.68
C GLY A 24 43.10 -45.02 43.50
N LYS A 25 43.03 -45.55 42.28
CA LYS A 25 43.51 -46.90 41.96
C LYS A 25 45.02 -47.06 42.14
N ASP A 26 45.80 -46.01 41.88
CA ASP A 26 47.24 -46.04 42.13
C ASP A 26 47.54 -45.95 43.64
N PHE A 27 46.78 -45.16 44.40
CA PHE A 27 46.86 -45.15 45.87
C PHE A 27 46.50 -46.50 46.48
N GLU A 28 45.46 -47.20 45.99
CA GLU A 28 45.12 -48.56 46.43
C GLU A 28 46.32 -49.51 46.28
N ARG A 29 46.94 -49.53 45.09
CA ARG A 29 48.11 -50.39 44.79
C ARG A 29 49.33 -50.05 45.67
N LEU A 30 49.52 -48.78 46.01
CA LEU A 30 50.61 -48.33 46.87
C LEU A 30 50.34 -48.67 48.34
N ILE A 31 49.11 -48.52 48.81
CA ILE A 31 48.70 -48.87 50.17
C ILE A 31 48.84 -50.38 50.40
N GLU A 32 48.48 -51.21 49.42
CA GLU A 32 48.70 -52.66 49.48
C GLU A 32 50.18 -53.04 49.65
N GLN A 33 51.11 -52.27 49.09
CA GLN A 33 52.56 -52.56 49.14
C GLN A 33 53.27 -51.98 50.37
N PHE A 34 52.93 -50.75 50.78
CA PHE A 34 53.68 -50.00 51.79
C PHE A 34 52.90 -49.77 53.10
N GLY A 35 51.67 -50.29 53.19
CA GLY A 35 50.78 -50.11 54.34
C GLY A 35 50.09 -48.75 54.37
N SER A 36 48.89 -48.70 54.96
CA SER A 36 48.03 -47.51 54.98
C SER A 36 48.57 -46.36 55.83
N GLU A 37 49.33 -46.66 56.88
CA GLU A 37 49.95 -45.67 57.78
C GLU A 37 50.83 -44.66 57.02
N SER A 38 51.56 -45.14 56.01
CA SER A 38 52.48 -44.33 55.18
C SER A 38 51.76 -43.25 54.35
N PHE A 39 50.45 -43.39 54.13
CA PHE A 39 49.65 -42.50 53.27
C PHE A 39 48.51 -41.79 54.01
N ALA A 40 48.30 -42.07 55.29
CA ALA A 40 47.19 -41.56 56.08
C ALA A 40 47.07 -40.02 56.06
N GLU A 41 48.21 -39.31 56.01
CA GLU A 41 48.24 -37.84 55.92
C GLU A 41 48.25 -37.29 54.49
N LEU A 42 48.66 -38.10 53.51
CA LEU A 42 48.79 -37.65 52.11
C LEU A 42 47.47 -37.73 51.37
N VAL A 43 46.71 -38.82 51.56
CA VAL A 43 45.43 -39.05 50.87
C VAL A 43 44.45 -37.90 51.10
N PRO A 44 44.23 -37.40 52.34
CA PRO A 44 43.35 -36.25 52.56
C PRO A 44 43.80 -34.98 51.82
N LYS A 45 45.11 -34.73 51.72
CA LYS A 45 45.66 -33.56 51.00
C LYS A 45 45.42 -33.66 49.50
N VAL A 46 45.53 -34.86 48.93
CA VAL A 46 45.23 -35.10 47.51
C VAL A 46 43.75 -34.94 47.24
N ILE A 47 42.88 -35.46 48.12
CA ILE A 47 41.42 -35.25 48.02
C ILE A 47 41.10 -33.75 48.04
N SER A 48 41.62 -32.99 49.00
CA SER A 48 41.39 -31.54 49.07
C SER A 48 41.91 -30.78 47.83
N ALA A 49 43.00 -31.23 47.23
CA ALA A 49 43.50 -30.64 45.98
C ALA A 49 42.56 -30.96 44.79
N LEU A 50 42.02 -32.17 44.71
CA LEU A 50 41.06 -32.58 43.69
C LEU A 50 39.71 -31.86 43.85
N GLU A 51 39.20 -31.71 45.07
CA GLU A 51 37.98 -30.94 45.38
C GLU A 51 38.14 -29.46 44.99
N LEU A 52 39.30 -28.87 45.27
CA LEU A 52 39.60 -27.50 44.86
C LEU A 52 39.64 -27.37 43.34
N LEU A 53 40.23 -28.35 42.66
CA LEU A 53 40.29 -28.38 41.20
C LEU A 53 38.90 -28.56 40.58
N GLU A 54 38.04 -29.40 41.16
CA GLU A 54 36.63 -29.55 40.78
C GLU A 54 35.88 -28.21 40.89
N SER A 55 36.08 -27.48 42.00
CA SER A 55 35.47 -26.16 42.19
C SER A 55 35.92 -25.17 41.11
N PHE A 56 37.20 -25.18 40.72
CA PHE A 56 37.69 -24.35 39.62
C PHE A 56 37.14 -24.79 38.26
N ALA A 57 37.10 -26.08 37.96
CA ALA A 57 36.54 -26.63 36.72
C ALA A 57 35.05 -26.26 36.58
N GLY A 58 34.26 -26.47 37.63
CA GLY A 58 32.84 -26.14 37.64
C GLY A 58 32.56 -24.64 37.54
N ARG A 59 33.42 -23.78 38.11
CA ARG A 59 33.34 -22.32 37.90
C ARG A 59 33.66 -21.94 36.46
N ASN A 60 34.72 -22.50 35.91
CA ASN A 60 35.16 -22.23 34.56
C ASN A 60 34.10 -22.67 33.52
N GLU A 61 33.44 -23.81 33.72
CA GLU A 61 32.30 -24.24 32.88
C GLU A 61 31.16 -23.22 32.90
N ARG A 62 30.77 -22.72 34.09
CA ARG A 62 29.71 -21.70 34.20
C ARG A 62 30.10 -20.40 33.53
N GLU A 63 31.34 -19.95 33.73
CA GLU A 63 31.86 -18.75 33.07
C GLU A 63 31.91 -18.91 31.56
N SER A 64 32.32 -20.08 31.06
CA SER A 64 32.30 -20.39 29.63
C SER A 64 30.88 -20.40 29.06
N GLN A 65 29.93 -21.03 29.74
CA GLN A 65 28.51 -21.00 29.34
C GLN A 65 27.96 -19.58 29.30
N GLU A 66 28.35 -18.72 30.24
CA GLU A 66 27.94 -17.32 30.25
C GLU A 66 28.56 -16.53 29.09
N ILE A 67 29.83 -16.79 28.76
CA ILE A 67 30.48 -16.21 27.59
C ILE A 67 29.77 -16.62 26.30
N ASP A 68 29.38 -17.89 26.16
CA ASP A 68 28.66 -18.38 24.99
C ASP A 68 27.26 -17.74 24.87
N ARG A 69 26.55 -17.59 26.01
CA ARG A 69 25.27 -16.88 26.07
C ARG A 69 25.40 -15.41 25.68
N LEU A 70 26.39 -14.71 26.24
CA LEU A 70 26.64 -13.30 25.94
C LEU A 70 27.05 -13.11 24.49
N SER A 71 27.94 -13.96 23.96
CA SER A 71 28.33 -13.96 22.54
C SER A 71 27.13 -14.13 21.63
N SER A 72 26.25 -15.09 21.94
CA SER A 72 25.02 -15.34 21.20
C SER A 72 24.05 -14.14 21.28
N ALA A 73 23.94 -13.51 22.45
CA ALA A 73 23.12 -12.32 22.64
C ALA A 73 23.65 -11.12 21.85
N ILE A 74 24.97 -10.93 21.80
CA ILE A 74 25.62 -9.89 20.99
C ILE A 74 25.31 -10.12 19.52
N SER A 75 25.54 -11.33 18.99
CA SER A 75 25.26 -11.62 17.57
C SER A 75 23.80 -11.37 17.20
N ARG A 76 22.85 -11.72 18.08
CA ARG A 76 21.43 -11.41 17.87
C ARG A 76 21.17 -9.91 17.87
N LEU A 77 21.69 -9.17 18.84
CA LEU A 77 21.50 -7.72 18.93
C LEU A 77 22.13 -6.96 17.75
N GLU A 78 23.26 -7.45 17.24
CA GLU A 78 23.89 -6.90 16.04
C GLU A 78 23.04 -7.13 14.79
N ALA A 79 22.44 -8.31 14.65
CA ALA A 79 21.49 -8.61 13.57
C ALA A 79 20.24 -7.71 13.65
N ASP A 80 19.61 -7.61 14.84
CA ASP A 80 18.45 -6.75 15.06
C ASP A 80 18.75 -5.28 14.76
N LYS A 81 19.96 -4.82 15.12
CA LYS A 81 20.42 -3.45 14.84
C LYS A 81 20.59 -3.22 13.35
N LEU A 82 21.11 -4.20 12.60
CA LEU A 82 21.27 -4.10 11.16
C LEU A 82 19.90 -4.06 10.47
N GLU A 83 18.99 -4.97 10.84
CA GLU A 83 17.64 -5.03 10.30
C GLU A 83 16.88 -3.71 10.52
N LYS A 84 16.96 -3.14 11.74
CA LYS A 84 16.34 -1.84 12.03
C LYS A 84 16.90 -0.72 11.16
N LYS A 85 18.21 -0.69 10.91
CA LYS A 85 18.81 0.31 10.02
C LYS A 85 18.32 0.15 8.59
N GLU A 86 18.26 -1.08 8.08
CA GLU A 86 17.72 -1.36 6.75
C GLU A 86 16.25 -0.98 6.64
N GLY A 87 15.45 -1.24 7.68
CA GLY A 87 14.05 -0.82 7.76
C GLY A 87 13.89 0.70 7.70
N ILE A 88 14.72 1.46 8.42
CA ILE A 88 14.71 2.93 8.36
C ILE A 88 15.05 3.44 6.95
N ILE A 89 16.07 2.87 6.31
CA ILE A 89 16.48 3.27 4.96
C ILE A 89 15.36 3.00 3.95
N LYS A 90 14.74 1.82 4.00
CA LYS A 90 13.60 1.46 3.14
C LYS A 90 12.42 2.40 3.35
N PHE A 91 12.06 2.65 4.61
CA PHE A 91 10.97 3.57 4.93
C PHE A 91 11.25 4.99 4.41
N GLN A 92 12.49 5.46 4.52
CA GLN A 92 12.87 6.78 4.00
C GLN A 92 12.78 6.84 2.47
N GLN A 93 13.16 5.77 1.76
CA GLN A 93 13.00 5.67 0.30
C GLN A 93 11.53 5.64 -0.12
N GLU A 94 10.70 4.88 0.59
CA GLU A 94 9.25 4.83 0.35
C GLU A 94 8.61 6.21 0.57
N LEU A 95 9.01 6.90 1.64
CA LEU A 95 8.51 8.25 1.95
C LEU A 95 8.90 9.24 0.84
N GLU A 96 10.16 9.23 0.39
CA GLU A 96 10.63 10.09 -0.71
C GLU A 96 9.84 9.81 -2.01
N GLN A 97 9.59 8.54 -2.33
CA GLN A 97 8.79 8.17 -3.49
C GLN A 97 7.36 8.68 -3.41
N VAL A 98 6.73 8.57 -2.23
CA VAL A 98 5.39 9.11 -1.98
C VAL A 98 5.38 10.63 -2.14
N GLU A 99 6.35 11.34 -1.57
CA GLU A 99 6.46 12.79 -1.71
C GLU A 99 6.61 13.23 -3.18
N GLU A 100 7.45 12.55 -3.96
CA GLU A 100 7.62 12.87 -5.38
C GLU A 100 6.35 12.60 -6.20
N ASN A 101 5.62 11.53 -5.88
CA ASN A 101 4.33 11.25 -6.50
C ASN A 101 3.32 12.36 -6.17
N TYR A 102 3.19 12.75 -4.90
CA TYR A 102 2.32 13.86 -4.50
C TYR A 102 2.69 15.18 -5.20
N LYS A 103 3.99 15.51 -5.30
CA LYS A 103 4.45 16.70 -6.06
C LYS A 103 4.07 16.60 -7.53
N ALA A 104 4.19 15.42 -8.15
CA ALA A 104 3.80 15.21 -9.54
C ALA A 104 2.28 15.39 -9.75
N GLU A 105 1.47 14.83 -8.86
CA GLU A 105 0.00 14.98 -8.89
C GLU A 105 -0.42 16.45 -8.71
N ILE A 106 0.20 17.17 -7.78
CA ILE A 106 -0.05 18.61 -7.58
C ILE A 106 0.29 19.39 -8.86
N ARG A 107 1.44 19.11 -9.49
CA ARG A 107 1.84 19.74 -10.77
C ARG A 107 0.81 19.47 -11.87
N GLN A 108 0.40 18.21 -12.03
CA GLN A 108 -0.60 17.82 -13.02
C GLN A 108 -1.94 18.51 -12.78
N SER A 109 -2.38 18.59 -11.53
CA SER A 109 -3.62 19.29 -11.15
C SER A 109 -3.54 20.78 -11.44
N MET A 110 -2.43 21.44 -11.10
CA MET A 110 -2.20 22.85 -11.42
C MET A 110 -2.22 23.12 -12.93
N ASP A 111 -1.60 22.25 -13.74
CA ASP A 111 -1.62 22.38 -15.19
C ASP A 111 -3.04 22.19 -15.76
N MET A 112 -3.83 21.27 -15.20
CA MET A 112 -5.23 21.10 -15.57
C MET A 112 -6.06 22.34 -15.23
N VAL A 113 -5.89 22.90 -14.03
CA VAL A 113 -6.54 24.16 -13.62
C VAL A 113 -6.16 25.30 -14.56
N ARG A 114 -4.87 25.42 -14.93
CA ARG A 114 -4.41 26.45 -15.87
C ARG A 114 -5.09 26.31 -17.23
N LYS A 115 -5.17 25.09 -17.78
CA LYS A 115 -5.86 24.82 -19.06
C LYS A 115 -7.33 25.19 -19.00
N LEU A 116 -8.04 24.78 -17.94
CA LEU A 116 -9.45 25.12 -17.75
C LEU A 116 -9.67 26.62 -17.59
N GLN A 117 -8.77 27.33 -16.89
CA GLN A 117 -8.83 28.78 -16.78
C GLN A 117 -8.61 29.48 -18.13
N GLU A 118 -7.68 28.99 -18.94
CA GLU A 118 -7.43 29.51 -20.29
C GLU A 118 -8.62 29.26 -21.21
N GLU A 119 -9.20 28.06 -21.17
CA GLU A 119 -10.40 27.73 -21.92
C GLU A 119 -11.60 28.58 -21.49
N ASN A 120 -11.84 28.74 -20.19
CA ASN A 120 -12.88 29.64 -19.68
C ASN A 120 -12.67 31.08 -20.17
N LYS A 121 -11.44 31.62 -20.10
CA LYS A 121 -11.13 32.95 -20.65
C LYS A 121 -11.42 33.03 -22.15
N ARG A 122 -11.08 32.00 -22.91
CA ARG A 122 -11.35 31.92 -24.36
C ARG A 122 -12.85 31.90 -24.65
N LEU A 123 -13.62 31.09 -23.91
CA LEU A 123 -15.08 31.00 -24.04
C LEU A 123 -15.75 32.32 -23.64
N CYS A 124 -15.34 32.96 -22.55
CA CYS A 124 -15.84 34.28 -22.16
C CYS A 124 -15.60 35.33 -23.24
N ARG A 125 -14.39 35.36 -23.85
CA ARG A 125 -14.10 36.26 -24.97
C ARG A 125 -14.96 35.95 -26.19
N ALA A 126 -15.17 34.67 -26.51
CA ALA A 126 -16.03 34.26 -27.62
C ALA A 126 -17.49 34.69 -27.39
N LEU A 127 -18.01 34.50 -26.18
CA LEU A 127 -19.35 34.98 -25.79
C LEU A 127 -19.45 36.50 -25.88
N GLN A 128 -18.50 37.24 -25.32
CA GLN A 128 -18.46 38.69 -25.44
C GLN A 128 -18.38 39.13 -26.91
N SER A 129 -17.59 38.48 -27.75
CA SER A 129 -17.54 38.79 -29.19
C SER A 129 -18.84 38.46 -29.93
N LYS A 130 -19.63 37.50 -29.44
CA LYS A 130 -20.95 37.17 -29.97
C LYS A 130 -22.03 38.14 -29.49
N GLU A 131 -21.87 38.71 -28.29
CA GLU A 131 -22.70 39.80 -27.77
C GLU A 131 -22.29 41.19 -28.33
N LEU A 132 -21.01 41.37 -28.73
CA LEU A 132 -20.45 42.58 -29.34
C LEU A 132 -20.48 42.57 -30.87
N SER A 133 -20.58 41.40 -31.50
CA SER A 133 -21.27 41.32 -32.79
C SER A 133 -22.60 42.00 -32.54
N PRO A 134 -23.00 43.00 -33.33
CA PRO A 134 -24.32 43.56 -33.19
C PRO A 134 -25.25 42.35 -33.07
N VAL A 135 -26.10 42.33 -32.04
CA VAL A 135 -27.44 41.77 -32.25
C VAL A 135 -27.77 42.25 -33.64
N GLU A 136 -27.75 41.35 -34.64
CA GLU A 136 -28.19 41.67 -35.99
C GLU A 136 -29.55 42.27 -35.71
N THR A 137 -29.57 43.60 -35.74
CA THR A 137 -30.67 44.37 -35.20
C THR A 137 -31.64 44.16 -36.30
N ILE A 138 -32.48 43.13 -36.15
CA ILE A 138 -33.33 42.58 -37.20
C ILE A 138 -33.81 43.78 -37.98
N SER A 139 -33.33 43.91 -39.23
CA SER A 139 -33.51 45.13 -40.00
C SER A 139 -35.01 45.42 -39.99
N SER A 140 -35.42 46.68 -39.95
CA SER A 140 -36.84 47.01 -40.07
C SER A 140 -37.46 46.30 -41.29
N GLU A 141 -36.68 46.08 -42.35
CA GLU A 141 -37.04 45.33 -43.55
C GLU A 141 -37.24 43.82 -43.29
N GLU A 142 -36.41 43.21 -42.43
CA GLU A 142 -36.57 41.81 -42.03
C GLU A 142 -37.77 41.62 -41.09
N ILE A 143 -38.02 42.58 -40.20
CA ILE A 143 -39.23 42.62 -39.36
C ILE A 143 -40.47 42.75 -40.26
N GLU A 144 -40.45 43.67 -41.22
CA GLU A 144 -41.53 43.88 -42.18
C GLU A 144 -41.76 42.65 -43.07
N ALA A 145 -40.67 41.98 -43.50
CA ALA A 145 -40.76 40.71 -44.22
C ALA A 145 -41.40 39.60 -43.37
N VAL A 146 -41.08 39.52 -42.07
CA VAL A 146 -41.70 38.55 -41.14
C VAL A 146 -43.18 38.87 -40.93
N PHE A 147 -43.56 40.14 -40.82
CA PHE A 147 -44.98 40.54 -40.76
C PHE A 147 -45.71 40.21 -42.07
N GLY A 148 -45.12 40.48 -43.23
CA GLY A 148 -45.70 40.12 -44.53
C GLY A 148 -45.86 38.61 -44.71
N LEU A 149 -44.88 37.82 -44.24
CA LEU A 149 -44.98 36.35 -44.22
C LEU A 149 -46.10 35.89 -43.28
N ARG A 150 -46.25 36.53 -42.11
CA ARG A 150 -47.34 36.24 -41.18
C ARG A 150 -48.71 36.53 -41.81
N ASP A 151 -48.87 37.67 -42.46
CA ASP A 151 -50.12 38.03 -43.14
C ASP A 151 -50.43 37.06 -44.29
N THR A 152 -49.40 36.62 -45.02
CA THR A 152 -49.55 35.60 -46.06
C THR A 152 -49.98 34.26 -45.47
N VAL A 153 -49.42 33.85 -44.34
CA VAL A 153 -49.80 32.62 -43.62
C VAL A 153 -51.25 32.71 -43.13
N ASP A 154 -51.65 33.84 -42.56
CA ASP A 154 -53.02 34.05 -42.07
C ASP A 154 -54.01 34.01 -43.26
N HIS A 155 -53.67 34.64 -44.39
CA HIS A 155 -54.48 34.56 -45.61
C HIS A 155 -54.58 33.14 -46.16
N GLN A 156 -53.47 32.39 -46.18
CA GLN A 156 -53.48 30.98 -46.58
C GLN A 156 -54.33 30.12 -45.64
N ARG A 157 -54.31 30.41 -44.34
CA ARG A 157 -55.15 29.73 -43.33
C ARG A 157 -56.64 29.95 -43.59
N ASP A 158 -57.04 31.18 -43.88
CA ASP A 158 -58.45 31.49 -44.12
C ASP A 158 -58.92 30.91 -45.47
N ARG A 159 -58.06 30.90 -46.50
CA ARG A 159 -58.33 30.18 -47.73
C ARG A 159 -58.51 28.68 -47.50
N LEU A 160 -57.65 28.06 -46.69
CA LEU A 160 -57.78 26.66 -46.30
C LEU A 160 -59.12 26.38 -45.63
N LYS A 161 -59.53 27.19 -44.64
CA LYS A 161 -60.85 27.04 -44.00
C LYS A 161 -62.01 27.17 -44.98
N SER A 162 -61.92 28.09 -45.94
CA SER A 162 -62.94 28.26 -46.97
C SER A 162 -63.04 27.02 -47.86
N ILE A 163 -61.89 26.49 -48.29
CA ILE A 163 -61.82 25.27 -49.10
C ILE A 163 -62.34 24.06 -48.30
N GLU A 164 -61.98 23.94 -47.01
CA GLU A 164 -62.49 22.89 -46.13
C GLU A 164 -64.01 22.96 -45.99
N LYS A 165 -64.58 24.17 -45.86
CA LYS A 165 -66.03 24.38 -45.80
C LYS A 165 -66.72 23.97 -47.11
N GLU A 166 -66.16 24.39 -48.25
CA GLU A 166 -66.69 24.03 -49.57
C GLU A 166 -66.58 22.51 -49.81
N LEU A 167 -65.47 21.88 -49.41
CA LEU A 167 -65.30 20.43 -49.47
C LEU A 167 -66.32 19.71 -48.59
N ALA A 168 -66.58 20.20 -47.37
CA ALA A 168 -67.59 19.64 -46.49
C ALA A 168 -69.01 19.77 -47.08
N GLU A 169 -69.34 20.92 -47.68
CA GLU A 169 -70.60 21.12 -48.40
C GLU A 169 -70.74 20.17 -49.58
N LYS A 170 -69.69 20.02 -50.39
CA LYS A 170 -69.67 19.05 -51.51
C LYS A 170 -69.74 17.60 -51.04
N THR A 171 -69.10 17.26 -49.92
CA THR A 171 -69.19 15.92 -49.34
C THR A 171 -70.62 15.64 -48.87
N LEU A 172 -71.27 16.59 -48.21
CA LEU A 172 -72.66 16.48 -47.80
C LEU A 172 -73.61 16.35 -49.01
N GLU A 173 -73.37 17.12 -50.08
CA GLU A 173 -74.13 17.02 -51.33
C GLU A 173 -73.97 15.63 -51.96
N ILE A 174 -72.76 15.08 -52.00
CA ILE A 174 -72.49 13.70 -52.46
C ILE A 174 -73.18 12.66 -51.55
N GLU A 175 -73.12 12.83 -50.22
CA GLU A 175 -73.79 11.96 -49.26
C GLU A 175 -75.31 11.99 -49.43
N GLN A 176 -75.91 13.15 -49.68
CA GLN A 176 -77.34 13.29 -49.96
C GLN A 176 -77.71 12.58 -51.27
N VAL A 177 -76.96 12.81 -52.34
CA VAL A 177 -77.20 12.16 -53.63
C VAL A 177 -77.02 10.63 -53.54
N THR A 178 -76.02 10.16 -52.81
CA THR A 178 -75.81 8.71 -52.58
C THR A 178 -76.88 8.10 -51.66
N ALA A 179 -77.38 8.83 -50.67
CA ALA A 179 -78.51 8.42 -49.83
C ALA A 179 -79.84 8.37 -50.62
N GLU A 180 -80.06 9.30 -51.54
CA GLU A 180 -81.20 9.28 -52.48
C GLU A 180 -81.10 8.13 -53.47
N ALA A 181 -79.89 7.85 -53.99
CA ALA A 181 -79.63 6.71 -54.87
C ALA A 181 -79.83 5.35 -54.15
N THR A 182 -79.48 5.25 -52.87
CA THR A 182 -79.69 4.03 -52.07
C THR A 182 -81.13 3.88 -51.54
N ARG A 183 -81.89 4.97 -51.34
CA ARG A 183 -83.35 4.89 -51.11
C ARG A 183 -84.15 4.58 -52.38
N SER A 184 -83.58 4.84 -53.55
CA SER A 184 -84.23 4.68 -54.85
C SER A 184 -83.78 3.43 -55.62
N GLY A 185 -83.08 2.49 -54.97
CA GLY A 185 -82.82 1.20 -55.60
C GLY A 185 -82.57 0.08 -54.58
N PRO A 186 -83.04 -1.16 -54.84
CA PRO A 186 -84.04 -1.65 -55.79
C PRO A 186 -85.43 -1.91 -55.17
#